data_AF-A0ABD3WG53-F1
#
_entry.id   AF-A0ABD3WG53-F1
#
_cell.length_a   1.000
_cell.length_b   1.000
_cell.length_c   1.000
_cell.angle_alpha   90.00
_cell.angle_beta   90.00
_cell.angle_gamma   90.00
#
_symmetry.space_group_name_H-M   'P 1'
#
loop_
_entity.id
_entity.type
_entity.pdbx_description
1 polymer ?
#
loop_
_entity_poly.entity_id
_entity_poly.type
_entity_poly.pdbx_seq_one_letter_code
_entity_poly.pdbx_strand_id
1 'polypeptide(L)'
;MEITCLVFVLVTLSSTGMGDRSDEFICKRITNDMKDLDTNFTGDNYHVDEKDGNSMTETKSVILKTYAQDCLELYDKGEKRDGIYKVSPDDGCPIRVYCDMTNGGWTVMQRRKDGSVSFKRTWAEYVEGFGDLEGDFWLGLNHIHRLTKDGSQIYINL
;
A
#
# COMPACT_ATOMS: atom_id res chain seq x y z
N MET A 1 -30.15 14.71 -5.63
CA MET A 1 -29.96 15.83 -4.68
C MET A 1 -29.99 15.24 -3.27
N GLU A 2 -28.94 15.15 -2.48
CA GLU A 2 -27.51 15.33 -2.63
C GLU A 2 -26.86 14.47 -1.53
N ILE A 3 -26.08 13.45 -1.89
CA ILE A 3 -25.11 12.83 -0.99
C ILE A 3 -23.71 12.81 -1.65
N THR A 4 -23.66 12.98 -2.98
CA THR A 4 -22.42 13.15 -3.76
C THR A 4 -21.71 14.48 -3.54
N CYS A 5 -22.37 15.54 -3.04
CA CYS A 5 -21.72 16.84 -2.82
C CYS A 5 -20.87 16.91 -1.54
N LEU A 6 -21.15 16.12 -0.51
CA LEU A 6 -20.42 16.23 0.77
C LEU A 6 -19.03 15.56 0.76
N VAL A 7 -18.81 14.59 -0.13
CA VAL A 7 -17.48 13.97 -0.29
C VAL A 7 -16.57 14.82 -1.19
N PHE A 8 -17.12 15.61 -2.12
CA PHE A 8 -16.33 16.46 -3.01
C PHE A 8 -15.99 17.85 -2.46
N VAL A 9 -16.81 18.43 -1.56
CA VAL A 9 -16.59 19.79 -1.05
C VAL A 9 -15.53 19.85 0.07
N LEU A 10 -15.24 18.75 0.78
CA LEU A 10 -14.20 18.75 1.82
C LEU A 10 -12.77 18.50 1.28
N VAL A 11 -12.62 17.95 0.08
CA VAL A 11 -11.29 17.66 -0.50
C VAL A 11 -10.58 18.94 -0.98
N THR A 12 -11.29 20.05 -1.20
CA THR A 12 -10.70 21.28 -1.77
C THR A 12 -10.37 22.40 -0.77
N LEU A 13 -10.61 22.24 0.54
CA LEU A 13 -10.44 23.33 1.52
C LEU A 13 -9.41 23.12 2.64
N SER A 14 -8.46 22.20 2.49
CA SER A 14 -7.31 22.13 3.42
C SER A 14 -5.98 21.83 2.71
N SER A 15 -5.72 22.55 1.63
CA SER A 15 -4.35 22.77 1.13
C SER A 15 -3.69 23.92 1.90
N THR A 16 -3.47 23.73 3.19
CA THR A 16 -2.40 24.44 3.93
C THR A 16 -1.79 23.45 4.90
N GLY A 17 -0.48 23.25 4.74
CA GLY A 17 0.28 22.13 5.24
C GLY A 17 0.25 21.92 6.75
N MET A 18 0.26 20.64 7.12
CA MET A 18 1.24 20.02 8.01
C MET A 18 1.02 18.51 7.96
N GLY A 19 1.30 17.92 6.80
CA GLY A 19 1.54 16.47 6.69
C GLY A 19 3.00 16.23 7.06
N ASP A 20 3.20 15.44 8.11
CA ASP A 20 4.44 15.34 8.86
C ASP A 20 5.64 14.91 7.99
N ARG A 21 6.76 15.62 8.14
CA ARG A 21 7.97 15.48 7.33
C ARG A 21 8.75 14.19 7.66
N SER A 22 8.25 13.41 8.61
CA SER A 22 8.82 12.19 9.16
C SER A 22 8.58 10.96 8.27
N ASP A 23 7.40 10.85 7.63
CA ASP A 23 7.03 9.68 6.82
C ASP A 23 7.82 9.60 5.50
N GLU A 24 8.08 10.73 4.85
CA GLU A 24 8.90 10.79 3.63
C GLU A 24 10.36 10.40 3.91
N PHE A 25 10.89 10.77 5.08
CA PHE A 25 12.24 10.40 5.50
C PHE A 25 12.33 8.92 5.88
N ILE A 26 11.30 8.37 6.52
CA ILE A 26 11.22 6.94 6.84
C ILE A 26 11.15 6.10 5.55
N CYS A 27 10.39 6.50 4.53
CA CYS A 27 10.38 5.76 3.26
C CYS A 27 11.71 5.81 2.50
N LYS A 28 12.42 6.94 2.54
CA LYS A 28 13.79 7.05 1.99
C LYS A 28 14.79 6.19 2.78
N ARG A 29 14.58 6.00 4.09
CA ARG A 29 15.36 5.09 4.94
C ARG A 29 15.02 3.62 4.65
N ILE A 30 13.74 3.29 4.58
CA ILE A 30 13.23 1.93 4.33
C ILE A 30 13.57 1.44 2.92
N THR A 31 13.54 2.30 1.90
CA THR A 31 14.03 1.92 0.55
C THR A 31 15.52 1.59 0.54
N ASN A 32 16.31 2.21 1.42
CA ASN A 32 17.70 1.80 1.63
C ASN A 32 17.78 0.48 2.41
N ASP A 33 16.92 0.27 3.42
CA ASP A 33 16.85 -0.99 4.19
C ASP A 33 16.25 -2.17 3.38
N MET A 34 15.47 -1.90 2.32
CA MET A 34 14.91 -2.88 1.38
C MET A 34 15.96 -3.49 0.43
N LYS A 35 17.18 -2.93 0.40
CA LYS A 35 18.33 -3.60 -0.22
C LYS A 35 18.78 -4.82 0.59
N ASP A 36 18.48 -4.87 1.88
CA ASP A 36 19.08 -5.82 2.82
C ASP A 36 18.10 -6.90 3.35
N LEU A 37 16.83 -6.91 2.92
CA LEU A 37 15.83 -7.90 3.37
C LEU A 37 15.29 -8.78 2.23
N ASP A 38 15.72 -10.03 2.28
CA ASP A 38 15.25 -11.25 1.63
C ASP A 38 15.18 -11.27 0.09
N THR A 39 16.17 -11.96 -0.47
CA THR A 39 16.21 -12.56 -1.80
C THR A 39 15.30 -13.79 -1.83
N ASN A 40 14.04 -13.61 -2.21
CA ASN A 40 13.20 -14.63 -2.82
C ASN A 40 11.91 -13.95 -3.30
N PHE A 41 11.99 -13.25 -4.44
CA PHE A 41 10.79 -12.88 -5.19
C PHE A 41 11.14 -12.78 -6.68
N THR A 42 10.27 -13.35 -7.51
CA THR A 42 10.36 -13.40 -8.97
C THR A 42 10.24 -11.98 -9.54
N GLY A 43 11.36 -11.31 -9.73
CA GLY A 43 11.45 -10.05 -10.46
C GLY A 43 12.23 -10.27 -11.74
N ASP A 44 11.65 -9.89 -12.87
CA ASP A 44 12.31 -9.95 -14.18
C ASP A 44 13.65 -9.21 -14.12
N ASN A 45 14.71 -9.83 -14.65
CA ASN A 45 16.04 -9.23 -14.73
C ASN A 45 16.01 -8.07 -15.75
N TYR A 46 15.98 -6.82 -15.28
CA TYR A 46 16.24 -5.67 -16.14
C TYR A 46 17.75 -5.51 -16.37
N HIS A 47 18.17 -5.54 -17.64
CA HIS A 47 19.52 -5.13 -18.05
C HIS A 47 19.57 -3.59 -18.08
N VAL A 48 20.46 -2.99 -17.30
CA VAL A 48 20.75 -1.56 -17.38
C VAL A 48 22.07 -1.41 -18.14
N ASP A 49 22.02 -0.84 -19.34
CA ASP A 49 23.22 -0.50 -20.10
C ASP A 49 23.93 0.69 -19.45
N GLU A 50 24.93 0.41 -18.61
CA GLU A 50 25.82 1.44 -18.06
C GLU A 50 26.92 1.72 -19.10
N LYS A 51 26.90 2.92 -19.69
CA LYS A 51 28.01 3.39 -20.53
C LYS A 51 29.06 4.05 -19.67
N ASP A 52 29.95 3.26 -19.09
CA ASP A 52 31.25 3.75 -18.63
C ASP A 52 32.39 2.89 -19.21
N GLY A 53 33.19 3.54 -20.05
CA GLY A 53 34.34 2.92 -20.69
C GLY A 53 35.46 2.68 -19.68
N ASN A 54 35.62 1.44 -19.23
CA ASN A 54 36.88 0.67 -19.17
C ASN A 54 36.74 -0.61 -18.28
N SER A 55 36.46 -1.75 -18.92
CA SER A 55 36.87 -3.14 -18.57
C SER A 55 36.97 -3.59 -17.09
N MET A 56 35.85 -3.99 -16.50
CA MET A 56 35.53 -5.37 -16.05
C MET A 56 34.14 -5.30 -15.42
N THR A 57 33.12 -5.74 -16.15
CA THR A 57 31.71 -5.59 -15.76
C THR A 57 31.37 -6.52 -14.60
N GLU A 58 31.42 -6.01 -13.38
CA GLU A 58 30.55 -6.54 -12.32
C GLU A 58 29.15 -6.00 -12.63
N THR A 59 28.36 -6.76 -13.40
CA THR A 59 26.97 -6.43 -13.70
C THR A 59 26.20 -6.41 -12.38
N LYS A 60 26.11 -5.24 -11.75
CA LYS A 60 25.34 -5.07 -10.54
C LYS A 60 23.87 -4.99 -10.94
N SER A 61 23.19 -6.14 -10.93
CA SER A 61 21.75 -6.21 -11.15
C SER A 61 21.06 -5.36 -10.08
N VAL A 62 20.54 -4.19 -10.47
CA VAL A 62 19.65 -3.42 -9.62
C VAL A 62 18.29 -4.08 -9.72
N ILE A 63 17.97 -4.97 -8.77
CA ILE A 63 16.62 -5.52 -8.64
C ILE A 63 15.72 -4.39 -8.14
N LEU A 64 15.01 -3.74 -9.08
CA LEU A 64 13.88 -2.90 -8.71
C LEU A 64 12.78 -3.84 -8.23
N LYS A 65 12.64 -3.99 -6.91
CA LYS A 65 11.50 -4.72 -6.33
C LYS A 65 10.21 -3.98 -6.69
N THR A 66 9.54 -4.44 -7.74
CA THR A 66 8.19 -4.00 -8.09
C THR A 66 7.21 -4.76 -7.19
N TYR A 67 6.65 -4.07 -6.21
CA TYR A 67 5.51 -4.62 -5.46
C TYR A 67 4.31 -4.69 -6.40
N ALA A 68 3.46 -5.68 -6.21
CA ALA A 68 2.13 -5.66 -6.81
C ALA A 68 1.37 -4.40 -6.35
N GLN A 69 0.53 -3.86 -7.21
CA GLN A 69 -0.24 -2.64 -6.97
C GLN A 69 -1.28 -2.84 -5.86
N ASP A 70 -1.89 -4.03 -5.84
CA ASP A 70 -2.92 -4.40 -4.89
C ASP A 70 -2.98 -5.93 -4.66
N CYS A 71 -3.96 -6.37 -3.88
CA CYS A 71 -4.18 -7.79 -3.62
C CYS A 71 -4.70 -8.56 -4.85
N LEU A 72 -5.31 -7.89 -5.83
CA LEU A 72 -5.82 -8.53 -7.03
C LEU A 72 -4.66 -8.94 -7.93
N GLU A 73 -3.68 -8.06 -8.13
CA GLU A 73 -2.47 -8.40 -8.88
C GLU A 73 -1.68 -9.54 -8.20
N LEU A 74 -1.58 -9.54 -6.86
CA LEU A 74 -1.00 -10.67 -6.13
C LEU A 74 -1.76 -11.97 -6.40
N TYR A 75 -3.10 -11.91 -6.35
CA TYR A 75 -3.96 -13.05 -6.62
C TYR A 75 -3.77 -13.60 -8.04
N ASP A 76 -3.69 -12.72 -9.04
CA ASP A 76 -3.48 -13.07 -10.45
C ASP A 76 -2.08 -13.67 -10.69
N LYS A 77 -1.08 -13.23 -9.91
CA LYS A 77 0.27 -13.83 -9.89
C LYS A 77 0.34 -15.19 -9.19
N GLY A 78 -0.76 -15.66 -8.61
CA GLY A 78 -0.87 -16.99 -8.02
C GLY A 78 -0.81 -17.03 -6.50
N GLU A 79 -0.77 -15.90 -5.82
CA GLU A 79 -0.93 -15.85 -4.36
C GLU A 79 -2.37 -16.21 -3.99
N LYS A 80 -2.56 -17.28 -3.23
CA LYS A 80 -3.92 -17.79 -2.86
C LYS A 80 -4.18 -17.83 -1.36
N ARG A 81 -3.22 -17.40 -0.53
CA ARG A 81 -3.34 -17.49 0.92
C ARG A 81 -3.74 -16.13 1.50
N ASP A 82 -4.77 -16.11 2.33
CA ASP A 82 -5.12 -14.89 3.06
C ASP A 82 -3.98 -14.46 3.99
N GLY A 83 -3.80 -13.16 4.14
CA GLY A 83 -2.81 -12.63 5.07
C GLY A 83 -2.37 -11.21 4.76
N ILE A 84 -1.34 -10.78 5.48
CA ILE A 84 -0.78 -9.44 5.31
C ILE A 84 0.27 -9.46 4.21
N TYR A 85 0.10 -8.56 3.24
CA TYR A 85 1.03 -8.35 2.13
C TYR A 85 1.49 -6.89 2.10
N LYS A 86 2.59 -6.63 1.39
CA LYS A 86 3.01 -5.28 1.00
C LYS A 86 2.60 -5.05 -0.45
N VAL A 87 1.93 -3.93 -0.72
CA VAL A 87 1.50 -3.53 -2.06
C VAL A 87 1.93 -2.09 -2.32
N SER A 88 2.16 -1.72 -3.57
CA SER A 88 2.54 -0.35 -3.96
C SER A 88 1.58 0.17 -5.05
N PRO A 89 0.47 0.82 -4.65
CA PRO A 89 -0.55 1.28 -5.60
C PRO A 89 -0.07 2.39 -6.55
N ASP A 90 1.00 3.08 -6.16
CA ASP A 90 1.63 4.18 -6.90
C ASP A 90 3.15 4.12 -6.68
N ASP A 91 3.88 5.13 -7.18
CA ASP A 91 5.33 5.29 -7.01
C ASP A 91 5.76 5.69 -5.58
N GLY A 92 4.80 5.75 -4.65
CA GLY A 92 5.03 6.02 -3.24
C GLY A 92 5.48 4.77 -2.47
N CYS A 93 5.45 4.86 -1.15
CA CYS A 93 5.94 3.77 -0.30
C CYS A 93 4.96 2.58 -0.30
N PRO A 94 5.47 1.34 -0.28
CA PRO A 94 4.62 0.17 -0.13
C PRO A 94 3.82 0.24 1.18
N ILE A 95 2.54 -0.09 1.10
CA ILE A 95 1.60 -0.14 2.22
C ILE A 95 1.37 -1.59 2.63
N ARG A 96 1.22 -1.83 3.94
CA ARG A 96 0.79 -3.14 4.45
C ARG A 96 -0.72 -3.23 4.39
N VAL A 97 -1.24 -4.29 3.78
CA VAL A 97 -2.67 -4.53 3.64
C VAL A 97 -2.98 -5.98 3.99
N TYR A 98 -4.21 -6.25 4.46
CA TYR A 98 -4.71 -7.61 4.54
C TYR A 98 -5.36 -7.97 3.21
N CYS A 99 -4.89 -9.04 2.58
CA CYS A 99 -5.48 -9.59 1.36
C CYS A 99 -6.37 -10.77 1.70
N ASP A 100 -7.62 -10.69 1.26
CA ASP A 100 -8.57 -11.80 1.23
C ASP A 100 -8.46 -12.47 -0.15
N MET A 101 -7.54 -13.42 -0.23
CA MET A 101 -7.27 -14.20 -1.44
C MET A 101 -8.35 -15.26 -1.66
N THR A 102 -8.91 -15.81 -0.59
CA THR A 102 -10.00 -16.79 -0.64
C THR A 102 -11.19 -16.27 -1.43
N ASN A 103 -11.50 -14.98 -1.33
CA ASN A 103 -12.59 -14.33 -2.04
C ASN A 103 -12.17 -13.63 -3.35
N GLY A 104 -10.96 -13.89 -3.86
CA GLY A 104 -10.52 -13.40 -5.18
C GLY A 104 -9.54 -12.24 -5.15
N GLY A 105 -8.77 -12.06 -4.07
CA GLY A 105 -7.71 -11.06 -4.01
C GLY A 105 -8.17 -9.67 -3.58
N TRP A 106 -9.07 -9.60 -2.61
CA TRP A 106 -9.58 -8.31 -2.12
C TRP A 106 -8.61 -7.65 -1.15
N THR A 107 -8.32 -6.37 -1.37
CA THR A 107 -7.66 -5.52 -0.39
C THR A 107 -8.67 -5.11 0.69
N VAL A 108 -8.49 -5.60 1.91
CA VAL A 108 -9.41 -5.30 3.01
C VAL A 108 -9.07 -3.93 3.62
N MET A 109 -10.01 -2.99 3.50
CA MET A 109 -9.85 -1.62 4.03
C MET A 109 -10.30 -1.49 5.49
N GLN A 110 -11.22 -2.35 5.93
CA GLN A 110 -11.82 -2.31 7.26
C GLN A 110 -12.25 -3.73 7.66
N ARG A 111 -11.95 -4.14 8.89
CA ARG A 111 -12.42 -5.43 9.46
C ARG A 111 -12.93 -5.26 10.88
N ARG A 112 -14.08 -5.87 11.19
CA ARG A 112 -14.60 -6.10 12.56
C ARG A 112 -14.79 -7.60 12.75
N LYS A 113 -14.14 -8.19 13.73
CA LYS A 113 -14.20 -9.61 14.08
C LYS A 113 -14.73 -9.80 15.49
N ASP A 114 -14.18 -9.07 16.46
CA ASP A 114 -14.48 -9.28 17.88
C ASP A 114 -14.74 -8.00 18.69
N GLY A 115 -14.55 -6.82 18.08
CA GLY A 115 -14.76 -5.55 18.77
C GLY A 115 -13.64 -5.17 19.73
N SER A 116 -12.48 -5.81 19.66
CA SER A 116 -11.29 -5.51 20.47
C SER A 116 -10.75 -4.10 20.27
N VAL A 117 -10.99 -3.49 19.10
CA VAL A 117 -10.56 -2.14 18.77
C VAL A 117 -11.74 -1.18 18.77
N SER A 118 -11.60 -0.06 19.50
CA SER A 118 -12.58 1.03 19.45
C SER A 118 -12.54 1.76 18.11
N PHE A 119 -13.71 2.00 17.51
CA PHE A 119 -13.89 2.83 16.32
C PHE A 119 -14.38 4.25 16.66
N LYS A 120 -14.46 4.60 17.95
CA LYS A 120 -14.65 6.00 18.38
C LYS A 120 -13.29 6.68 18.35
N ARG A 121 -12.93 7.20 17.17
CA ARG A 121 -11.60 7.71 16.85
C ARG A 121 -11.67 9.15 16.32
N THR A 122 -10.57 9.86 16.45
CA THR A 122 -10.39 11.22 15.91
C THR A 122 -10.27 11.19 14.39
N TRP A 123 -10.46 12.33 13.74
CA TRP A 123 -10.26 12.46 12.29
C TRP A 123 -8.85 12.06 11.85
N ALA A 124 -7.83 12.50 12.61
CA ALA A 124 -6.44 12.16 12.33
C ALA A 124 -6.22 10.64 12.31
N GLU A 125 -6.76 9.91 13.29
CA GLU A 125 -6.69 8.45 13.33
C GLU A 125 -7.43 7.79 12.14
N TYR A 126 -8.54 8.37 11.67
CA TYR A 126 -9.21 7.89 10.45
C TYR A 126 -8.40 8.17 9.17
N VAL A 127 -7.64 9.25 9.15
CA VAL A 127 -6.74 9.58 8.04
C VAL A 127 -5.54 8.62 7.99
N GLU A 128 -4.93 8.37 9.14
CA GLU A 128 -3.72 7.54 9.29
C GLU A 128 -4.02 6.02 9.28
N GLY A 129 -5.11 5.61 9.91
CA GLY A 129 -5.42 4.20 10.17
C GLY A 129 -5.25 3.82 11.64
N PHE A 130 -5.90 2.74 12.06
CA PHE A 130 -5.78 2.21 13.43
C PHE A 130 -6.18 0.73 13.50
N GLY A 131 -5.76 0.08 14.60
CA GLY A 131 -6.07 -1.33 14.87
C GLY A 131 -4.97 -2.28 14.42
N ASP A 132 -5.32 -3.55 14.22
CA ASP A 132 -4.41 -4.62 13.84
C ASP A 132 -4.91 -5.30 12.57
N LEU A 133 -4.07 -5.40 11.53
CA LEU A 133 -4.41 -6.05 10.27
C LEU A 133 -4.76 -7.53 10.44
N GLU A 134 -4.31 -8.20 11.50
CA GLU A 134 -4.72 -9.59 11.82
C GLU A 134 -6.06 -9.66 12.58
N GLY A 135 -6.60 -8.53 13.04
CA GLY A 135 -7.80 -8.41 13.85
C GLY A 135 -8.76 -7.31 13.38
N ASP A 136 -9.20 -6.47 14.31
CA ASP A 136 -10.07 -5.32 14.02
C ASP A 136 -9.23 -4.11 13.59
N PHE A 137 -9.52 -3.55 12.41
CA PHE A 137 -8.77 -2.39 11.91
C PHE A 137 -9.53 -1.50 10.95
N TRP A 138 -8.95 -0.31 10.76
CA TRP A 138 -9.21 0.65 9.69
C TRP A 138 -7.89 0.99 9.01
N LEU A 139 -7.80 0.78 7.69
CA LEU A 139 -6.55 0.90 6.94
C LEU A 139 -6.00 2.34 6.89
N GLY A 140 -6.86 3.34 7.02
CA GLY A 140 -6.52 4.76 6.89
C GLY A 140 -6.92 5.34 5.54
N LEU A 141 -7.53 6.53 5.56
CA LEU A 141 -8.01 7.19 4.33
C LEU A 141 -6.86 7.53 3.37
N ASN A 142 -5.65 7.83 3.87
CA ASN A 142 -4.48 8.08 3.02
C ASN A 142 -4.12 6.85 2.17
N HIS A 143 -4.16 5.66 2.76
CA HIS A 143 -3.89 4.41 2.05
C HIS A 143 -5.03 4.03 1.10
N ILE A 144 -6.28 4.18 1.55
CA ILE A 144 -7.46 3.90 0.72
C ILE A 144 -7.47 4.82 -0.50
N HIS A 145 -7.19 6.12 -0.34
CA HIS A 145 -7.16 7.05 -1.45
C HIS A 145 -6.15 6.65 -2.53
N ARG A 146 -4.95 6.18 -2.12
CA ARG A 146 -3.91 5.68 -3.03
C ARG A 146 -4.39 4.43 -3.78
N LEU A 147 -5.01 3.49 -3.06
CA LEU A 147 -5.54 2.25 -3.64
C LEU A 147 -6.68 2.48 -4.64
N THR A 148 -7.50 3.51 -4.44
CA THR A 148 -8.72 3.71 -5.23
C THR A 148 -8.64 4.80 -6.28
N LYS A 149 -7.45 5.38 -6.50
CA LYS A 149 -7.26 6.56 -7.34
C LYS A 149 -7.72 6.36 -8.79
N ASP A 150 -7.46 5.19 -9.35
CA ASP A 150 -7.73 4.87 -10.76
C ASP A 150 -9.04 4.06 -10.96
N GLY A 151 -9.88 4.01 -9.92
CA GLY A 151 -11.16 3.30 -9.91
C GLY A 151 -11.10 1.97 -9.16
N SER A 152 -12.20 1.63 -8.47
CA SER A 152 -12.28 0.39 -7.67
C SER A 152 -13.71 -0.08 -7.51
N GLN A 153 -13.86 -1.36 -7.19
CA GLN A 153 -15.11 -1.93 -6.72
C GLN A 153 -15.07 -2.05 -5.19
N ILE A 154 -16.19 -1.73 -4.53
CA ILE A 154 -16.33 -1.87 -3.08
C ILE A 154 -17.29 -3.01 -2.81
N TYR A 155 -16.84 -3.98 -2.01
CA TYR A 155 -17.65 -5.07 -1.50
C TYR A 155 -17.78 -4.94 0.02
N ILE A 156 -19.00 -5.16 0.53
CA ILE A 156 -19.30 -5.12 1.96
C ILE A 156 -19.83 -6.49 2.37
N ASN A 157 -19.17 -7.09 3.36
CA ASN A 157 -19.62 -8.31 4.03
C ASN A 157 -20.16 -7.92 5.42
N LEU A 158 -21.34 -8.46 5.80
CA LEU A 158 -22.06 -8.13 7.04
C LEU A 158 -22.06 -9.31 8.01
#